data_AF-A0AAW5QEJ2-F1
#
_entry.id   AF-A0AAW5QEJ2-F1
#
_cell.length_a   1.000
_cell.length_b   1.000
_cell.length_c   1.000
_cell.angle_alpha   90.00
_cell.angle_beta   90.00
_cell.angle_gamma   90.00
#
_symmetry.space_group_name_H-M   'P 1'
#
loop_
_entity.id
_entity.type
_entity.pdbx_description
1 polymer ?
#
loop_
_entity_poly.entity_id
_entity_poly.type
_entity_poly.pdbx_seq_one_letter_code
_entity_poly.pdbx_strand_id
1 'polypeptide(L)'
;MALAHHVLWMMDFLHHHHWFEDRGLYPRVMQCNPDAAPLVERMNADHRTIEPAIAPVEEAARDLRADRPGSGEALGAALSRLSEVLLPHLEREEREMMPLVSTSITDAQWRAWDQEFNIEPKGMQQLGKEGNWLIDGLDDSSRDHVVHLVPPVPRFVLLRILGIRHRHDFAALWKGTDAASIPSQPIPKAA
;
A
#
# COMPACT_ATOMS: atom_id res chain seq x y z
N MET A 1 10.41 -5.81 -18.35
CA MET A 1 8.94 -5.74 -18.58
C MET A 1 8.11 -5.97 -17.32
N ALA A 2 8.11 -7.16 -16.69
CA ALA A 2 7.24 -7.44 -15.54
C ALA A 2 7.53 -6.57 -14.30
N LEU A 3 8.82 -6.35 -13.97
CA LEU A 3 9.23 -5.45 -12.89
C LEU A 3 8.72 -4.02 -13.09
N ALA A 4 8.89 -3.46 -14.28
CA ALA A 4 8.39 -2.12 -14.61
C ALA A 4 6.87 -1.99 -14.44
N HIS A 5 6.10 -3.01 -14.85
CA HIS A 5 4.65 -3.03 -14.62
C HIS A 5 4.28 -3.10 -13.15
N HIS A 6 5.02 -3.88 -12.36
CA HIS A 6 4.81 -3.98 -10.93
C HIS A 6 5.08 -2.63 -10.24
N VAL A 7 6.21 -1.97 -10.56
CA VAL A 7 6.55 -0.66 -10.02
C VAL A 7 5.50 0.39 -10.37
N LEU A 8 5.08 0.48 -11.63
CA LEU A 8 4.04 1.43 -12.04
C LEU A 8 2.73 1.21 -11.29
N TRP A 9 2.34 -0.04 -11.08
CA TRP A 9 1.16 -0.36 -10.28
C TRP A 9 1.34 0.01 -8.80
N MET A 10 2.52 -0.20 -8.21
CA MET A 10 2.78 0.20 -6.82
C MET A 10 2.70 1.72 -6.64
N MET A 11 3.16 2.49 -7.62
CA MET A 11 3.06 3.96 -7.59
C MET A 11 1.61 4.44 -7.70
N ASP A 12 0.83 3.82 -8.60
CA ASP A 12 -0.60 4.08 -8.74
C ASP A 12 -1.39 3.74 -7.45
N PHE A 13 -1.08 2.58 -6.85
CA PHE A 13 -1.63 2.17 -5.56
C PHE A 13 -1.29 3.18 -4.46
N LEU A 14 -0.02 3.58 -4.34
CA LEU A 14 0.45 4.53 -3.32
C LEU A 14 -0.23 5.90 -3.46
N HIS A 15 -0.37 6.41 -4.68
CA HIS A 15 -1.08 7.65 -4.95
C HIS A 15 -2.54 7.57 -4.46
N HIS A 16 -3.24 6.49 -4.81
CA HIS A 16 -4.62 6.28 -4.40
C HIS A 16 -4.77 6.09 -2.88
N HIS A 17 -3.84 5.37 -2.24
CA HIS A 17 -3.76 5.21 -0.79
C HIS A 17 -3.76 6.58 -0.09
N HIS A 18 -2.79 7.45 -0.40
CA HIS A 18 -2.72 8.79 0.20
C HIS A 18 -3.96 9.63 -0.14
N TRP A 19 -4.49 9.53 -1.36
CA TRP A 19 -5.68 10.28 -1.75
C TRP A 19 -6.92 9.89 -0.91
N PHE A 20 -7.11 8.59 -0.62
CA PHE A 20 -8.23 8.11 0.19
C PHE A 20 -8.12 8.55 1.66
N GLU A 21 -6.91 8.67 2.16
CA GLU A 21 -6.66 9.17 3.52
C GLU A 21 -6.92 10.67 3.64
N ASP A 22 -6.35 11.46 2.72
CA ASP A 22 -6.51 12.91 2.67
C ASP A 22 -7.98 13.34 2.49
N ARG A 23 -8.72 12.61 1.65
CA ARG A 23 -10.10 12.95 1.27
C ARG A 23 -11.15 12.29 2.14
N GLY A 24 -10.83 11.17 2.78
CA GLY A 24 -11.77 10.36 3.53
C GLY A 24 -11.39 10.21 4.99
N LEU A 25 -10.33 9.45 5.28
CA LEU A 25 -10.03 9.00 6.64
C LEU A 25 -9.68 10.15 7.58
N TYR A 26 -8.71 10.98 7.21
CA TYR A 26 -8.21 12.04 8.10
C TYR A 26 -9.27 13.12 8.38
N PRO A 27 -10.06 13.60 7.40
CA PRO A 27 -11.21 14.44 7.68
C PRO A 27 -12.20 13.79 8.68
N ARG A 28 -12.46 12.49 8.55
CA ARG A 28 -13.36 11.77 9.46
C ARG A 28 -12.80 11.69 10.88
N VAL A 29 -11.50 11.45 11.03
CA VAL A 29 -10.82 11.47 12.32
C VAL A 29 -10.95 12.85 12.97
N MET A 30 -10.65 13.94 12.26
CA MET A 30 -10.74 15.30 12.80
C MET A 30 -12.16 15.68 13.24
N GLN A 31 -13.19 15.18 12.57
CA GLN A 31 -14.58 15.40 12.99
C GLN A 31 -14.92 14.73 14.33
N CYS A 32 -14.34 13.56 14.60
CA CYS A 32 -14.62 12.79 15.82
C CYS A 32 -13.66 13.15 16.95
N ASN A 33 -12.44 13.57 16.61
CA ASN A 33 -11.36 13.94 17.52
C ASN A 33 -10.61 15.18 16.99
N PRO A 34 -11.06 16.41 17.34
CA PRO A 34 -10.40 17.64 16.90
C PRO A 34 -8.94 17.78 17.36
N ASP A 35 -8.55 17.13 18.45
CA ASP A 35 -7.18 17.16 18.97
C ASP A 35 -6.19 16.39 18.05
N ALA A 36 -6.71 15.62 17.08
CA ALA A 36 -5.90 14.96 16.05
C ALA A 36 -5.30 15.94 15.01
N ALA A 37 -5.79 17.18 14.94
CA ALA A 37 -5.44 18.12 13.87
C ALA A 37 -3.91 18.33 13.68
N PRO A 38 -3.08 18.45 14.73
CA PRO A 38 -1.64 18.60 14.54
C PRO A 38 -0.97 17.39 13.88
N LEU A 39 -1.40 16.17 14.21
CA LEU A 39 -0.85 14.96 13.58
C LEU A 39 -1.33 14.82 12.15
N VAL A 40 -2.62 15.06 11.89
CA VAL A 40 -3.19 15.03 10.53
C VAL A 40 -2.49 16.03 9.62
N GLU A 41 -2.20 17.25 10.07
CA GLU A 41 -1.47 18.22 9.24
C GLU A 41 -0.05 17.76 8.91
N ARG A 42 0.62 17.05 9.84
CA ARG A 42 1.93 16.43 9.57
C ARG A 42 1.81 15.33 8.53
N MET A 43 0.83 14.43 8.63
CA MET A 43 0.58 13.38 7.64
C MET A 43 0.31 13.98 6.25
N ASN A 44 -0.55 14.99 6.15
CA ASN A 44 -0.83 15.69 4.90
C ASN A 44 0.42 16.40 4.33
N ALA A 45 1.30 16.92 5.19
CA ALA A 45 2.57 17.51 4.76
C ALA A 45 3.56 16.46 4.23
N ASP A 46 3.59 15.29 4.84
CA ASP A 46 4.36 14.15 4.35
C ASP A 46 3.84 13.72 2.96
N HIS A 47 2.51 13.57 2.78
CA HIS A 47 1.91 13.27 1.48
C HIS A 47 2.29 14.27 0.38
N ARG A 48 2.24 15.58 0.68
CA ARG A 48 2.66 16.64 -0.26
C ARG A 48 4.14 16.57 -0.63
N THR A 49 4.97 15.96 0.22
CA THR A 49 6.39 15.73 -0.05
C THR A 49 6.61 14.47 -0.86
N ILE A 50 5.85 13.41 -0.60
CA ILE A 50 5.98 12.10 -1.27
C ILE A 50 5.44 12.16 -2.70
N GLU A 51 4.31 12.81 -2.93
CA GLU A 51 3.65 12.87 -4.25
C GLU A 51 4.61 13.26 -5.41
N PRO A 52 5.40 14.35 -5.34
CA PRO A 52 6.35 14.66 -6.40
C PRO A 52 7.52 13.67 -6.53
N ALA A 53 7.83 12.89 -5.47
CA ALA A 53 8.87 11.85 -5.51
C ALA A 53 8.43 10.58 -6.25
N ILE A 54 7.12 10.38 -6.46
CA ILE A 54 6.57 9.26 -7.24
C ILE A 54 6.89 9.41 -8.74
N ALA A 55 6.77 10.62 -9.29
CA ALA A 55 6.89 10.85 -10.74
C ALA A 55 8.23 10.36 -11.35
N PRO A 56 9.41 10.61 -10.75
CA PRO A 56 10.67 10.06 -11.25
C PRO A 56 10.74 8.53 -11.24
N VAL A 57 10.07 7.87 -10.29
CA VAL A 57 10.00 6.40 -10.24
C VAL A 57 9.19 5.87 -11.41
N GLU A 58 8.04 6.50 -11.70
CA GLU A 58 7.21 6.13 -12.84
C GLU A 58 7.92 6.35 -14.18
N GLU A 59 8.61 7.49 -14.34
CA GLU A 59 9.39 7.79 -15.54
C GLU A 59 10.46 6.72 -15.78
N ALA A 60 11.28 6.44 -14.76
CA ALA A 60 12.32 5.42 -14.85
C ALA A 60 11.73 4.01 -15.11
N ALA A 61 10.57 3.68 -14.54
CA ALA A 61 9.88 2.43 -14.82
C ALA A 61 9.36 2.36 -16.27
N ARG A 62 8.84 3.46 -16.83
CA ARG A 62 8.43 3.53 -18.25
C ARG A 62 9.64 3.36 -19.18
N ASP A 63 10.78 3.95 -18.83
CA ASP A 63 12.04 3.78 -19.58
C ASP A 63 12.59 2.36 -19.49
N LEU A 64 12.52 1.73 -18.31
CA LEU A 64 12.87 0.32 -18.13
C LEU A 64 11.98 -0.59 -18.97
N ARG A 65 10.69 -0.25 -19.09
CA ARG A 65 9.77 -0.96 -19.98
C ARG A 65 10.14 -0.78 -21.46
N ALA A 66 10.69 0.37 -21.83
CA ALA A 66 11.13 0.66 -23.20
C ALA A 66 12.57 0.19 -23.49
N ASP A 67 13.20 -0.56 -22.58
CA ASP A 67 14.58 -1.07 -22.69
C ASP A 67 15.61 0.05 -22.96
N ARG A 68 15.42 1.21 -22.32
CA ARG A 68 16.36 2.33 -22.43
C ARG A 68 17.66 2.03 -21.68
N PRO A 69 18.84 2.32 -22.24
CA PRO A 69 20.12 2.17 -21.54
C PRO A 69 20.14 2.95 -20.22
N GLY A 70 20.66 2.35 -19.16
CA GLY A 70 20.77 2.98 -17.83
C GLY A 70 19.46 3.08 -17.03
N SER A 71 18.33 2.66 -17.60
CA SER A 71 17.01 2.74 -16.93
C SER A 71 16.93 1.97 -15.61
N GLY A 72 17.65 0.85 -15.47
CA GLY A 72 17.72 0.10 -14.21
C GLY A 72 18.38 0.88 -13.08
N GLU A 73 19.50 1.55 -13.36
CA GLU A 73 20.21 2.39 -12.38
C GLU A 73 19.38 3.63 -12.03
N ALA A 74 18.75 4.25 -13.03
CA ALA A 74 17.86 5.39 -12.83
C ALA A 74 16.66 5.02 -11.95
N LEU A 75 16.06 3.84 -12.16
CA LEU A 75 14.97 3.33 -11.34
C LEU A 75 15.42 3.07 -9.90
N GLY A 76 16.58 2.42 -9.71
CA GLY A 76 17.14 2.20 -8.38
C GLY A 76 17.35 3.51 -7.63
N ALA A 77 17.96 4.51 -8.28
CA ALA A 77 18.19 5.82 -7.68
C ALA A 77 16.89 6.57 -7.37
N ALA A 78 15.86 6.45 -8.21
CA ALA A 78 14.55 7.04 -7.95
C ALA A 78 13.85 6.37 -6.75
N LEU A 79 13.89 5.04 -6.65
CA LEU A 79 13.35 4.30 -5.51
C LEU A 79 14.06 4.63 -4.20
N SER A 80 15.39 4.81 -4.22
CA SER A 80 16.14 5.27 -3.05
C SER A 80 15.63 6.63 -2.55
N ARG A 81 15.47 7.60 -3.46
CA ARG A 81 14.95 8.94 -3.10
C ARG A 81 13.52 8.91 -2.58
N LEU A 82 12.64 8.10 -3.19
CA LEU A 82 11.28 7.91 -2.68
C LEU A 82 11.31 7.31 -1.27
N SER A 83 12.19 6.33 -1.04
CA SER A 83 12.29 5.65 0.27
C SER A 83 12.72 6.59 1.39
N GLU A 84 13.56 7.58 1.11
CA GLU A 84 14.02 8.58 2.09
C GLU A 84 12.86 9.39 2.70
N VAL A 85 11.77 9.61 1.96
CA VAL A 85 10.59 10.36 2.41
C VAL A 85 9.43 9.44 2.79
N LEU A 86 9.27 8.31 2.09
CA LEU A 86 8.16 7.39 2.30
C LEU A 86 8.31 6.56 3.57
N LEU A 87 9.50 6.03 3.87
CA LEU A 87 9.66 5.13 5.01
C LEU A 87 9.43 5.83 6.37
N PRO A 88 9.93 7.05 6.62
CA PRO A 88 9.61 7.77 7.86
C PRO A 88 8.12 8.14 7.98
N HIS A 89 7.44 8.35 6.87
CA HIS A 89 6.01 8.60 6.82
C HIS A 89 5.21 7.36 7.20
N LEU A 90 5.50 6.20 6.59
CA LEU A 90 4.85 4.93 6.92
C LEU A 90 5.08 4.55 8.39
N GLU A 91 6.30 4.74 8.92
CA GLU A 91 6.54 4.50 10.34
C GLU A 91 5.66 5.39 11.24
N ARG A 92 5.48 6.66 10.88
CA ARG A 92 4.59 7.58 11.61
C ARG A 92 3.14 7.15 11.50
N GLU A 93 2.70 6.76 10.31
CA GLU A 93 1.37 6.27 10.06
C GLU A 93 1.04 5.10 10.99
N GLU A 94 1.91 4.09 11.00
CA GLU A 94 1.68 2.85 11.75
C GLU A 94 1.81 3.05 13.27
N ARG A 95 2.74 3.90 13.73
CA ARG A 95 3.04 4.07 15.17
C ARG A 95 2.25 5.18 15.86
N GLU A 96 1.83 6.19 15.13
CA GLU A 96 1.15 7.37 15.68
C GLU A 96 -0.27 7.50 15.11
N MET A 97 -0.41 7.51 13.78
CA MET A 97 -1.69 7.84 13.14
C MET A 97 -2.72 6.71 13.30
N MET A 98 -2.36 5.45 13.04
CA MET A 98 -3.28 4.32 13.14
C MET A 98 -3.78 4.05 14.57
N PRO A 99 -2.96 4.15 15.64
CA PRO A 99 -3.45 4.15 17.01
C PRO A 99 -4.44 5.30 17.30
N LEU A 100 -4.16 6.50 16.76
CA LEU A 100 -5.07 7.63 16.91
C LEU A 100 -6.40 7.39 16.17
N VAL A 101 -6.37 6.85 14.95
CA VAL A 101 -7.57 6.42 14.20
C VAL A 101 -8.39 5.45 15.06
N SER A 102 -7.76 4.39 15.56
CA SER A 102 -8.40 3.33 16.35
C SER A 102 -9.14 3.86 17.60
N THR A 103 -8.61 4.91 18.22
CA THR A 103 -9.22 5.55 19.40
C THR A 103 -10.20 6.68 19.07
N SER A 104 -10.15 7.22 17.84
CA SER A 104 -10.94 8.38 17.43
C SER A 104 -12.24 8.02 16.72
N ILE A 105 -12.28 6.90 15.99
CA ILE A 105 -13.46 6.47 15.23
C ILE A 105 -13.90 5.07 15.63
N THR A 106 -15.19 4.83 15.48
CA THR A 106 -15.78 3.51 15.71
C THR A 106 -15.48 2.57 14.54
N ASP A 107 -15.50 1.28 14.83
CA ASP A 107 -15.38 0.19 13.85
C ASP A 107 -16.46 0.27 12.73
N ALA A 108 -17.65 0.79 13.03
CA ALA A 108 -18.67 1.05 12.02
C ALA A 108 -18.30 2.21 11.07
N GLN A 109 -17.69 3.27 11.60
CA GLN A 109 -17.21 4.39 10.78
C GLN A 109 -16.01 3.98 9.93
N TRP A 110 -15.09 3.17 10.48
CA TRP A 110 -13.98 2.57 9.72
C TRP A 110 -14.49 1.75 8.54
N ARG A 111 -15.40 0.79 8.77
CA ARG A 111 -15.97 -0.04 7.70
C ARG A 111 -16.71 0.77 6.64
N ALA A 112 -17.42 1.82 7.04
CA ALA A 112 -18.12 2.68 6.09
C ALA A 112 -17.14 3.41 5.17
N TRP A 113 -16.06 3.96 5.73
CA TRP A 113 -14.98 4.58 4.95
C TRP A 113 -14.29 3.57 4.04
N ASP A 114 -13.90 2.40 4.56
CA ASP A 114 -13.22 1.37 3.77
C ASP A 114 -14.09 0.89 2.60
N GLN A 115 -15.39 0.71 2.85
CA GLN A 115 -16.36 0.38 1.82
C GLN A 115 -16.43 1.46 0.72
N GLU A 116 -16.58 2.73 1.09
CA GLU A 116 -16.74 3.85 0.16
C GLU A 116 -15.48 4.12 -0.66
N PHE A 117 -14.30 4.07 -0.04
CA PHE A 117 -13.04 4.52 -0.67
C PHE A 117 -12.17 3.37 -1.19
N ASN A 118 -12.11 2.23 -0.50
CA ASN A 118 -11.22 1.12 -0.87
C ASN A 118 -11.92 -0.04 -1.58
N ILE A 119 -13.25 -0.17 -1.48
CA ILE A 119 -13.98 -1.32 -2.02
C ILE A 119 -14.85 -0.93 -3.22
N GLU A 120 -15.84 -0.05 -3.05
CA GLU A 120 -16.82 0.30 -4.09
C GLU A 120 -16.20 0.84 -5.39
N PRO A 121 -15.14 1.66 -5.37
CA PRO A 121 -14.54 2.18 -6.59
C PRO A 121 -13.78 1.11 -7.40
N LYS A 122 -13.47 -0.05 -6.81
CA LYS A 122 -12.54 -1.04 -7.38
C LYS A 122 -13.27 -2.23 -7.98
N GLY A 123 -12.84 -2.64 -9.17
CA GLY A 123 -13.30 -3.88 -9.79
C GLY A 123 -12.72 -5.14 -9.10
N MET A 124 -13.38 -6.28 -9.27
CA MET A 124 -12.97 -7.56 -8.65
C MET A 124 -11.53 -7.98 -8.97
N GLN A 125 -11.02 -7.65 -10.18
CA GLN A 125 -9.63 -7.94 -10.54
C GLN A 125 -8.63 -7.11 -9.72
N GLN A 126 -8.93 -5.83 -9.51
CA GLN A 126 -8.08 -4.93 -8.72
C GLN A 126 -8.09 -5.34 -7.25
N LEU A 127 -9.27 -5.58 -6.68
CA LEU A 127 -9.41 -6.13 -5.32
C LEU A 127 -8.68 -7.47 -5.16
N GLY A 128 -8.73 -8.33 -6.18
CA GLY A 128 -8.00 -9.59 -6.20
C GLY A 128 -6.49 -9.40 -6.16
N LYS A 129 -5.97 -8.44 -6.93
CA LYS A 129 -4.54 -8.11 -6.95
C LYS A 129 -4.08 -7.53 -5.62
N GLU A 130 -4.71 -6.44 -5.18
CA GLU A 130 -4.38 -5.75 -3.93
C GLU A 130 -4.52 -6.66 -2.71
N GLY A 131 -5.64 -7.40 -2.60
CA GLY A 131 -5.87 -8.30 -1.48
C GLY A 131 -4.89 -9.48 -1.40
N ASN A 132 -4.42 -10.01 -2.54
CA ASN A 132 -3.39 -11.06 -2.52
C ASN A 132 -1.99 -10.51 -2.25
N TRP A 133 -1.70 -9.27 -2.67
CA TRP A 133 -0.47 -8.58 -2.32
C TRP A 133 -0.43 -8.22 -0.83
N LEU A 134 -1.53 -7.71 -0.26
CA LEU A 134 -1.63 -7.33 1.15
C LEU A 134 -1.33 -8.49 2.12
N ILE A 135 -1.71 -9.72 1.73
CA ILE A 135 -1.47 -10.92 2.55
C ILE A 135 -0.17 -11.66 2.19
N ASP A 136 0.62 -11.14 1.25
CA ASP A 136 1.88 -11.76 0.87
C ASP A 136 2.93 -11.56 1.97
N GLY A 137 3.67 -12.63 2.31
CA GLY A 137 4.66 -12.59 3.38
C GLY A 137 4.11 -12.47 4.82
N LEU A 138 2.80 -12.35 5.02
CA LEU A 138 2.20 -12.40 6.37
C LEU A 138 2.31 -13.80 7.00
N ASP A 139 2.51 -13.83 8.31
CA ASP A 139 2.37 -15.05 9.12
C ASP A 139 0.92 -15.56 9.12
N ASP A 140 0.73 -16.82 9.50
CA ASP A 140 -0.58 -17.48 9.43
C ASP A 140 -1.65 -16.77 10.26
N SER A 141 -1.31 -16.23 11.44
CA SER A 141 -2.27 -15.53 12.31
C SER A 141 -2.69 -14.20 11.69
N SER A 142 -1.73 -13.40 11.22
CA SER A 142 -2.01 -12.11 10.56
C SER A 142 -2.79 -12.31 9.27
N ARG A 143 -2.42 -13.32 8.47
CA ARG A 143 -3.16 -13.71 7.26
C ARG A 143 -4.59 -14.09 7.60
N ASP A 144 -4.81 -14.94 8.60
CA ASP A 144 -6.14 -15.39 9.00
C ASP A 144 -7.03 -14.22 9.43
N HIS A 145 -6.48 -13.27 10.19
CA HIS A 145 -7.18 -12.07 10.59
C HIS A 145 -7.64 -11.24 9.38
N VAL A 146 -6.70 -10.89 8.48
CA VAL A 146 -6.99 -10.04 7.31
C VAL A 146 -8.02 -10.68 6.39
N VAL A 147 -7.90 -11.97 6.08
CA VAL A 147 -8.83 -12.63 5.15
C VAL A 147 -10.24 -12.72 5.72
N HIS A 148 -10.42 -12.71 7.04
CA HIS A 148 -11.74 -12.76 7.69
C HIS A 148 -12.46 -11.41 7.74
N LEU A 149 -11.80 -10.31 7.37
CA LEU A 149 -12.46 -9.02 7.13
C LEU A 149 -13.36 -9.05 5.89
N VAL A 150 -13.12 -9.98 4.96
CA VAL A 150 -13.87 -10.12 3.71
C VAL A 150 -14.94 -11.22 3.84
N PRO A 151 -16.20 -10.98 3.41
CA PRO A 151 -17.24 -12.00 3.44
C PRO A 151 -16.87 -13.29 2.68
N PRO A 152 -17.42 -14.46 3.08
CA PRO A 152 -16.93 -15.76 2.62
C PRO A 152 -16.92 -15.96 1.09
N VAL A 153 -17.93 -15.48 0.38
CA VAL A 153 -18.08 -15.67 -1.08
C VAL A 153 -17.08 -14.82 -1.87
N PRO A 154 -16.99 -13.48 -1.68
CA PRO A 154 -15.93 -12.67 -2.28
C PRO A 154 -14.53 -13.18 -1.91
N ARG A 155 -14.30 -13.52 -0.65
CA ARG A 155 -13.01 -14.07 -0.17
C ARG A 155 -12.58 -15.30 -0.96
N PHE A 156 -13.50 -16.23 -1.21
CA PHE A 156 -13.19 -17.43 -2.00
C PHE A 156 -12.72 -17.07 -3.42
N VAL A 157 -13.43 -16.16 -4.10
CA VAL A 157 -13.07 -15.70 -5.45
C VAL A 157 -11.69 -15.03 -5.45
N LEU A 158 -11.46 -14.10 -4.52
CA LEU A 158 -10.20 -13.37 -4.43
C LEU A 158 -9.01 -14.29 -4.16
N LEU A 159 -9.13 -15.25 -3.24
CA LEU A 159 -7.99 -16.09 -2.83
C LEU A 159 -7.76 -17.30 -3.74
N ARG A 160 -8.84 -17.92 -4.23
CA ARG A 160 -8.80 -19.24 -4.90
C ARG A 160 -8.92 -19.15 -6.41
N ILE A 161 -9.51 -18.08 -6.95
CA ILE A 161 -9.61 -17.88 -8.40
C ILE A 161 -8.56 -16.86 -8.85
N LEU A 162 -8.63 -15.63 -8.32
CA LEU A 162 -7.73 -14.55 -8.72
C LEU A 162 -6.34 -14.69 -8.08
N GLY A 163 -6.28 -15.23 -6.86
CA GLY A 163 -5.05 -15.35 -6.09
C GLY A 163 -4.04 -16.35 -6.64
N ILE A 164 -4.46 -17.38 -7.37
CA ILE A 164 -3.53 -18.37 -7.94
C ILE A 164 -2.61 -17.69 -8.96
N ARG A 165 -3.20 -16.94 -9.89
CA ARG A 165 -2.43 -16.24 -10.93
C ARG A 165 -1.60 -15.12 -10.34
N HIS A 166 -2.16 -14.37 -9.38
CA HIS A 166 -1.41 -13.32 -8.68
C HIS A 166 -0.14 -13.85 -8.00
N ARG A 167 -0.26 -14.91 -7.20
CA ARG A 167 0.90 -15.49 -6.50
C ARG A 167 1.94 -16.03 -7.46
N HIS A 168 1.52 -16.65 -8.57
CA HIS A 168 2.44 -17.12 -9.60
C HIS A 168 3.19 -15.95 -10.27
N ASP A 169 2.45 -14.92 -10.71
CA ASP A 169 3.03 -13.78 -11.42
C ASP A 169 3.94 -12.95 -10.51
N PHE A 170 3.58 -12.82 -9.23
CA PHE A 170 4.40 -12.14 -8.22
C PHE A 170 5.67 -12.94 -7.88
N ALA A 171 5.56 -14.26 -7.65
CA ALA A 171 6.73 -15.10 -7.42
C ALA A 171 7.69 -15.11 -8.64
N ALA A 172 7.15 -15.00 -9.85
CA ALA A 172 7.93 -14.92 -11.08
C ALA A 172 8.72 -13.60 -11.20
N LEU A 173 8.29 -12.50 -10.56
CA LEU A 173 9.06 -11.24 -10.55
C LEU A 173 10.43 -11.41 -9.91
N TRP A 174 10.47 -12.17 -8.81
CA TRP A 174 11.65 -12.27 -7.96
C TRP A 174 12.46 -13.55 -8.20
N LYS A 175 11.90 -14.52 -8.94
CA LYS A 175 12.51 -15.83 -9.18
C LYS A 175 13.94 -15.70 -9.72
N GLY A 176 14.89 -16.30 -9.00
CA GLY A 176 16.31 -16.31 -9.40
C GLY A 176 17.07 -15.02 -9.08
N THR A 177 16.46 -14.12 -8.29
CA THR A 177 17.11 -12.92 -7.75
C THR A 177 17.23 -13.02 -6.23
N ASP A 178 18.15 -12.27 -5.63
CA ASP A 178 18.29 -12.20 -4.17
C ASP A 178 17.01 -11.67 -3.49
N ALA A 179 16.24 -10.85 -4.20
CA ALA A 179 14.96 -10.31 -3.72
C ALA A 179 13.93 -11.40 -3.36
N ALA A 180 14.01 -12.59 -3.96
CA ALA A 180 13.11 -13.71 -3.60
C ALA A 180 13.30 -14.22 -2.16
N SER A 181 14.42 -13.86 -1.52
CA SER A 181 14.75 -14.28 -0.16
C SER A 181 14.57 -13.17 0.89
N ILE A 182 14.18 -11.96 0.48
CA ILE A 182 13.98 -10.83 1.40
C ILE A 182 12.64 -11.02 2.12
N PRO A 183 12.62 -11.20 3.45
CA PRO A 183 11.38 -11.33 4.19
C PRO A 183 10.70 -9.97 4.37
N SER A 184 9.37 -9.96 4.50
CA SER A 184 8.64 -8.81 5.04
C SER A 184 9.17 -8.50 6.44
N GLN A 185 9.60 -7.25 6.68
CA GLN A 185 10.08 -6.84 7.99
C GLN A 185 8.91 -6.27 8.81
N PRO A 186 8.53 -6.90 9.94
CA PRO A 186 7.54 -6.31 10.82
C PRO A 186 8.15 -5.09 11.53
N ILE A 187 7.32 -4.10 11.84
CA ILE A 187 7.72 -3.06 12.78
C ILE A 187 8.04 -3.74 14.12
N PRO A 188 9.22 -3.51 14.70
CA PRO A 188 9.51 -4.01 16.04
C PRO A 188 8.44 -3.51 17.01
N LYS A 189 7.76 -4.43 17.70
CA LYS A 189 6.85 -4.05 18.79
C LYS A 189 7.64 -3.19 19.78
N ALA A 190 7.08 -2.04 20.15
CA ALA A 190 7.65 -1.24 21.23
C ALA A 190 7.78 -2.11 22.49
N ALA A 191 8.96 -2.09 23.12
CA ALA A 191 9.25 -2.83 24.33
C ALA A 191 8.44 -2.32 25.53
#